data_AF-A0A484ZJ77-F1
#
_entry.id   AF-A0A484ZJ77-F1
#
_cell.length_a   1.000
_cell.length_b   1.000
_cell.length_c   1.000
_cell.angle_alpha   90.00
_cell.angle_beta   90.00
_cell.angle_gamma   90.00
#
_symmetry.space_group_name_H-M   'P 1'
#
loop_
_entity.id
_entity.type
_entity.pdbx_description
1 polymer ?
#
loop_
_entity_poly.entity_id
_entity_poly.type
_entity_poly.pdbx_seq_one_letter_code
_entity_poly.pdbx_strand_id
1 'polypeptide(L)' 'MIIGNIHHLELVPYLPTKLKQAIEYVKKNITQDTPLGKHDIEGNNVFV' A
#
# COMPACT_ATOMS: atom_id res chain seq x y z
N MET A 1 -3.01 -2.68 16.02
CA MET A 1 -3.99 -2.47 14.92
C MET A 1 -3.93 -1.00 14.53
N ILE A 2 -3.78 -0.69 13.24
CA ILE A 2 -3.77 0.69 12.73
C ILE A 2 -4.94 0.81 11.75
N ILE A 3 -5.74 1.87 11.84
CA ILE A 3 -6.87 2.15 10.95
C ILE A 3 -6.70 3.60 10.47
N GLY A 4 -6.93 3.84 9.18
CA GLY A 4 -6.79 5.17 8.59
C GLY A 4 -7.24 5.21 7.14
N ASN A 5 -7.29 6.42 6.57
CA ASN A 5 -7.67 6.64 5.19
C ASN A 5 -6.43 6.67 4.28
N ILE A 6 -6.40 5.80 3.26
CA ILE A 6 -5.30 5.70 2.29
C ILE A 6 -5.13 6.93 1.39
N HIS A 7 -6.13 7.79 1.32
CA HIS A 7 -6.10 9.06 0.59
C HIS A 7 -5.56 10.22 1.44
N HIS A 8 -5.44 10.04 2.76
CA HIS A 8 -5.00 11.08 3.70
C HIS A 8 -3.86 10.59 4.61
N LEU A 9 -2.76 10.14 4.01
CA LEU A 9 -1.59 9.62 4.75
C LEU A 9 -0.87 10.70 5.57
N GLU A 10 -1.06 11.98 5.24
CA GLU A 10 -0.59 13.14 5.97
C GLU A 10 -1.19 13.25 7.37
N LEU A 11 -2.41 12.74 7.57
CA LEU A 11 -3.11 12.74 8.85
C LEU A 11 -2.64 11.60 9.78
N VAL A 12 -1.71 10.76 9.31
CA VAL A 12 -1.15 9.62 10.07
C VAL A 12 0.36 9.82 10.27
N PRO A 13 0.75 10.77 11.14
CA PRO A 13 2.16 11.14 11.32
C PRO A 13 3.02 10.00 11.87
N TYR A 14 2.42 9.11 12.66
CA TYR A 14 3.09 7.95 13.26
C TYR A 14 3.22 6.75 12.31
N LEU A 15 2.70 6.84 11.07
CA LEU A 15 2.79 5.73 10.13
C LEU A 15 4.23 5.62 9.57
N PRO A 16 4.91 4.47 9.73
CA PRO A 16 6.25 4.25 9.20
C PRO A 16 6.35 4.54 7.70
N THR A 17 7.47 5.12 7.27
CA THR A 17 7.73 5.47 5.88
C THR A 17 7.58 4.29 4.91
N LYS A 18 8.04 3.10 5.31
CA LYS A 18 7.91 1.88 4.48
C LYS A 18 6.44 1.52 4.20
N LEU A 19 5.54 1.72 5.18
CA LEU A 19 4.11 1.50 4.98
C LEU A 19 3.48 2.58 4.09
N LYS A 20 3.87 3.85 4.25
CA LYS A 20 3.44 4.93 3.35
C LYS A 20 3.82 4.62 1.89
N GLN A 21 5.06 4.19 1.66
CA GLN A 21 5.55 3.81 0.34
C GLN A 21 4.78 2.62 -0.24
N ALA A 22 4.50 1.60 0.56
CA ALA A 22 3.71 0.44 0.12
C ALA A 22 2.28 0.86 -0.27
N ILE A 23 1.61 1.70 0.52
CA ILE A 23 0.26 2.19 0.20
C ILE A 23 0.26 3.01 -1.10
N GLU A 24 1.24 3.88 -1.30
CA GLU A 24 1.37 4.65 -2.54
C GLU A 24 1.67 3.76 -3.75
N TYR A 25 2.50 2.72 -3.58
CA TYR A 25 2.72 1.72 -4.63
C TYR A 25 1.41 1.06 -5.03
N VAL A 26 0.60 0.61 -4.06
CA VAL A 26 -0.69 -0.05 -4.32
C VAL A 26 -1.63 0.89 -5.04
N LYS A 27 -1.78 2.14 -4.58
CA LYS A 27 -2.63 3.14 -5.22
C LYS A 27 -2.27 3.39 -6.69
N LYS A 28 -0.99 3.30 -7.04
CA LYS A 28 -0.51 3.55 -8.40
C LYS A 28 -0.57 2.32 -9.31
N ASN A 29 -0.32 1.13 -8.77
CA ASN A 29 -0.09 -0.07 -9.57
C ASN A 29 -1.25 -1.09 -9.51
N ILE A 30 -2.12 -0.99 -8.51
CA ILE A 30 -3.28 -1.88 -8.35
C ILE A 30 -4.53 -1.08 -8.70
N THR A 31 -5.16 -1.47 -9.80
CA THR A 31 -6.37 -0.84 -10.35
C THR A 31 -7.46 -1.89 -10.50
N GLN A 32 -8.63 -1.49 -10.99
CA GLN A 32 -9.74 -2.42 -11.23
C GLN A 32 -9.40 -3.49 -12.27
N ASP A 33 -8.44 -3.22 -13.15
CA ASP A 33 -8.00 -4.14 -14.20
C ASP A 33 -6.91 -5.12 -13.74
N THR A 34 -6.39 -4.94 -12.52
CA THR A 34 -5.38 -5.84 -11.98
C THR A 34 -6.00 -7.23 -11.74
N PRO A 35 -5.42 -8.31 -12.30
CA PRO A 35 -5.97 -9.64 -12.17
C PRO A 35 -5.99 -10.08 -10.72
N LEU A 36 -7.05 -10.75 -10.29
CA LEU A 36 -7.17 -11.22 -8.90
C LEU A 36 -6.05 -12.22 -8.57
N GLY A 37 -5.34 -11.99 -7.47
CA GLY A 37 -4.26 -12.85 -7.02
C GLY A 37 -3.33 -12.13 -6.05
N LYS A 38 -2.21 -12.80 -5.73
CA LYS A 38 -1.12 -12.20 -4.97
C LYS A 38 -0.23 -11.40 -5.92
N HIS A 39 0.05 -10.16 -5.59
CA HIS A 39 0.97 -9.30 -6.33
C HIS A 39 2.19 -8.99 -5.49
N ASP A 40 3.36 -9.45 -5.94
CA ASP A 40 4.61 -9.12 -5.28
C ASP A 40 5.01 -7.67 -5.56
N ILE A 41 5.21 -6.90 -4.49
CA ILE A 41 5.70 -5.51 -4.55
C ILE A 41 7.23 -5.48 -4.45
N GLU A 42 7.82 -6.31 -3.56
CA GLU A 42 9.26 -6.30 -3.26
C GLU A 42 9.82 -7.74 -3.27
N GLY A 43 9.82 -8.41 -4.42
CA GLY A 43 10.47 -9.71 -4.59
C GLY A 43 10.05 -10.75 -3.54
N ASN A 44 8.76 -10.80 -3.20
CA ASN A 44 8.11 -11.62 -2.17
C ASN A 44 8.22 -11.14 -0.70
N ASN A 45 9.02 -10.11 -0.39
CA ASN A 45 9.07 -9.53 0.97
C ASN A 45 7.83 -8.69 1.31
N VAL A 46 7.21 -8.10 0.29
CA VAL A 46 5.99 -7.28 0.39
C VAL A 46 5.07 -7.71 -0.74
N PHE A 47 3.80 -7.96 -0.43
CA PHE A 47 2.80 -8.43 -1.38
C PHE A 47 1.40 -7.91 -1.01
N VAL A 48 0.49 -7.88 -1.99
CA VAL A 48 -0.93 -7.55 -1.81
C VAL A 48 -1.83 -8.57 -2.45
#